data_AF-A0A015L0R6-F1
#
_entry.id   AF-A0A015L0R6-F1
#
_cell.length_a   1.000
_cell.length_b   1.000
_cell.length_c   1.000
_cell.angle_alpha   90.00
_cell.angle_beta   90.00
_cell.angle_gamma   90.00
#
_symmetry.space_group_name_H-M   'P 1'
#
loop_
_entity.id
_entity.type
_entity.pdbx_description
1 polymer ?
#
loop_
_entity_poly.entity_id
_entity_poly.type
_entity_poly.pdbx_seq_one_letter_code
_entity_poly.pdbx_strand_id
1 'polypeptide(L)'
;MLKEFNHLLWSSIRAIKSHKNLDVTLIKVPAHADDTLNNHVDALAKAAHTDSHLSSRPSLELFAPCILQFNSLPVDMNIRKFIRDIFDAKTLLTLALLPRFNSSSSTSDID
;
A
#
# COMPACT_ATOMS: atom_id res chain seq x y z
N MET A 1 -14.27 -7.04 4.96
CA MET A 1 -13.39 -6.64 3.85
C MET A 1 -12.59 -5.43 4.33
N LEU A 2 -11.29 -5.59 4.60
CA LEU A 2 -10.46 -4.47 5.07
C LEU A 2 -10.38 -3.43 3.97
N LYS A 3 -10.67 -2.18 4.31
CA LYS A 3 -10.58 -1.05 3.39
C LYS A 3 -9.09 -0.78 3.14
N GLU A 4 -8.55 -1.31 2.05
CA GLU A 4 -7.23 -0.92 1.57
C GLU A 4 -7.29 0.52 1.06
N PHE A 5 -6.39 1.37 1.55
CA PHE A 5 -6.42 2.80 1.24
C PHE A 5 -5.73 3.14 -0.09
N ASN A 6 -4.88 2.26 -0.62
CA ASN A 6 -4.22 2.36 -1.92
C ASN A 6 -3.57 3.73 -2.18
N HIS A 7 -2.86 4.29 -1.19
CA HIS A 7 -2.32 5.65 -1.24
C HIS A 7 -1.32 5.83 -2.39
N LEU A 8 -0.49 4.82 -2.64
CA LEU A 8 0.48 4.80 -3.73
C LEU A 8 -0.19 4.81 -5.11
N LEU A 9 -1.29 4.05 -5.27
CA LEU A 9 -2.07 4.05 -6.51
C LEU A 9 -2.68 5.42 -6.77
N TRP A 10 -3.30 6.04 -5.76
CA TRP A 10 -3.87 7.38 -5.87
C TRP A 10 -2.82 8.45 -6.18
N SER A 11 -1.64 8.35 -5.56
CA SER A 11 -0.51 9.23 -5.86
C SER A 11 -0.07 9.09 -7.32
N SER A 12 -0.01 7.86 -7.82
CA SER A 12 0.36 7.57 -9.22
C SER A 12 -0.66 8.11 -10.21
N ILE A 13 -1.97 7.89 -9.97
CA ILE A 13 -3.04 8.44 -10.80
C ILE A 13 -2.93 9.97 -10.87
N ARG A 14 -2.73 10.63 -9.73
CA ARG A 14 -2.54 12.08 -9.66
C ARG A 14 -1.32 12.54 -10.46
N ALA A 15 -0.20 11.83 -10.32
CA ALA A 15 1.03 12.17 -11.04
C ALA A 15 0.86 12.02 -12.56
N ILE A 16 0.23 10.93 -13.01
CA ILE A 16 -0.08 10.71 -14.43
C ILE A 16 -0.98 11.83 -14.97
N LYS A 17 -2.08 12.16 -14.26
CA LYS A 17 -2.97 13.26 -14.65
C LYS A 17 -2.20 14.57 -14.85
N SER A 18 -1.35 14.92 -13.87
CA SER A 18 -0.56 16.14 -13.91
C SER A 18 0.49 16.13 -15.02
N HIS A 19 1.23 15.03 -15.16
CA HIS A 19 2.32 14.90 -16.13
C HIS A 19 1.81 14.89 -17.57
N LYS A 20 0.63 14.33 -17.81
CA LYS A 20 -0.02 14.29 -19.13
C LYS A 20 -0.97 15.48 -19.38
N ASN A 21 -1.07 16.42 -18.43
CA ASN A 21 -1.97 17.58 -18.49
C ASN A 21 -3.42 17.20 -18.85
N LEU A 22 -3.94 16.13 -18.21
CA LEU A 22 -5.26 15.61 -18.51
C LEU A 22 -6.32 16.33 -17.68
N ASP A 23 -7.41 16.74 -18.33
CA ASP A 23 -8.66 17.02 -17.63
C ASP A 23 -9.51 15.74 -17.61
N VAL A 24 -9.95 15.34 -16.41
CA VAL A 24 -10.55 14.01 -16.17
C VAL A 24 -11.82 14.19 -15.36
N THR A 25 -12.94 13.71 -15.92
CA THR A 25 -14.22 13.60 -15.22
C THR A 25 -14.47 12.15 -14.84
N LEU A 26 -14.82 11.90 -13.58
CA LEU A 26 -15.16 10.56 -13.10
C LEU A 26 -16.68 10.41 -13.07
N ILE A 27 -17.19 9.41 -13.78
CA ILE A 27 -18.62 9.09 -13.84
C ILE A 27 -18.80 7.68 -13.29
N LYS A 28 -19.68 7.54 -12.29
CA LYS A 28 -20.03 6.24 -11.74
C LYS A 28 -21.24 5.68 -12.49
N VAL A 29 -21.07 4.53 -13.12
CA VAL A 29 -22.15 3.78 -13.78
C VAL A 29 -22.53 2.58 -12.90
N PRO A 30 -23.83 2.27 -12.71
CA PRO A 30 -24.23 1.06 -12.01
C PRO A 30 -23.77 -0.20 -12.76
N ALA A 31 -23.23 -1.17 -12.02
CA ALA A 31 -22.86 -2.46 -12.61
C ALA A 31 -24.10 -3.19 -13.13
N HIS A 32 -23.94 -3.90 -14.26
CA HIS A 32 -25.00 -4.71 -14.87
C HIS A 32 -26.29 -3.93 -15.23
N ALA A 33 -26.18 -2.62 -15.47
CA ALA A 33 -27.29 -1.79 -15.92
C ALA A 33 -27.38 -1.68 -17.46
N ASP A 34 -26.93 -2.72 -18.17
CA ASP A 34 -26.91 -2.79 -19.64
C ASP A 34 -26.18 -1.66 -20.39
N ASP A 35 -25.30 -0.94 -19.70
CA ASP A 35 -24.38 -0.02 -20.36
C ASP A 35 -23.36 -0.81 -21.21
N THR A 36 -23.49 -0.68 -22.54
CA THR A 36 -22.73 -1.48 -23.50
C THR A 36 -21.22 -1.31 -23.35
N LEU A 37 -20.73 -0.10 -23.06
CA LEU A 37 -19.30 0.18 -22.93
C LEU A 37 -18.75 -0.35 -21.61
N ASN A 38 -19.48 -0.18 -20.51
CA ASN A 38 -19.11 -0.71 -19.22
C ASN A 38 -19.10 -2.26 -19.23
N ASN A 39 -20.09 -2.87 -19.87
CA ASN A 39 -20.15 -4.33 -20.05
C ASN A 39 -18.96 -4.85 -20.88
N HIS A 40 -18.57 -4.11 -21.92
CA HIS A 40 -17.41 -4.46 -22.73
C HIS A 40 -16.11 -4.42 -21.92
N VAL A 41 -15.88 -3.34 -21.16
CA VAL A 41 -14.68 -3.21 -20.30
C VAL A 41 -14.65 -4.27 -19.20
N ASP A 42 -15.80 -4.62 -18.60
CA ASP A 42 -15.90 -5.71 -17.62
C ASP A 42 -15.52 -7.08 -18.22
N ALA A 43 -15.97 -7.37 -19.44
CA ALA A 43 -15.58 -8.60 -20.15
C ALA A 43 -14.07 -8.64 -20.44
N LEU A 44 -13.47 -7.52 -20.87
CA LEU A 44 -12.03 -7.42 -21.08
C LEU A 44 -11.25 -7.62 -19.77
N ALA A 45 -11.68 -6.98 -18.68
CA ALA A 45 -11.04 -7.13 -17.37
C ALA A 45 -11.09 -8.58 -16.87
N LYS A 46 -12.22 -9.28 -17.08
CA LYS A 46 -12.36 -10.71 -16.74
C LYS A 46 -11.44 -11.60 -17.57
N ALA A 47 -11.36 -11.37 -18.88
CA ALA A 47 -10.47 -12.13 -19.75
C ALA A 47 -9.00 -11.94 -19.35
N ALA A 48 -8.59 -10.70 -19.07
CA ALA A 48 -7.24 -10.39 -18.62
C ALA A 48 -6.89 -11.00 -17.26
N HIS A 49 -7.87 -11.15 -16.36
CA HIS A 49 -7.64 -11.77 -15.05
C HIS A 49 -7.26 -13.26 -15.15
N THR A 50 -7.75 -13.96 -16.18
CA THR A 50 -7.45 -15.38 -16.42
C THR A 50 -6.18 -15.60 -17.24
N ASP A 51 -5.59 -14.53 -17.78
CA ASP A 51 -4.40 -14.61 -18.62
C ASP A 51 -3.13 -14.66 -17.75
N SER A 52 -2.48 -15.82 -17.76
CA SER A 52 -1.24 -16.07 -17.00
C SER A 52 -0.03 -15.27 -17.52
N HIS A 53 -0.12 -14.68 -18.71
CA HIS A 53 0.94 -13.85 -19.28
C HIS A 53 0.93 -12.41 -18.74
N LEU A 54 -0.19 -11.96 -18.17
CA LEU A 54 -0.29 -10.66 -17.53
C LEU A 54 0.17 -10.78 -16.08
N SER A 55 1.34 -10.21 -15.77
CA SER A 55 1.79 -10.06 -14.39
C SER A 55 0.70 -9.34 -13.59
N SER A 56 0.16 -10.02 -12.58
CA SER A 56 -0.89 -9.51 -11.68
C SER A 56 -0.48 -8.24 -10.93
N ARG A 57 0.82 -7.96 -10.91
CA ARG A 57 1.38 -6.68 -10.50
C ARG A 57 1.75 -5.92 -11.76
N PRO A 58 1.09 -4.79 -12.08
CA PRO A 58 1.74 -3.83 -12.93
C PRO A 58 3.06 -3.53 -12.22
N SER A 59 4.17 -3.63 -12.93
CA SER A 59 5.34 -2.81 -12.62
C SER A 59 4.87 -1.36 -12.75
N LEU A 60 4.09 -0.88 -11.77
CA LEU A 60 4.09 0.52 -11.45
C LEU A 60 5.54 0.77 -11.06
N GLU A 61 6.38 1.09 -12.05
CA GLU A 61 7.24 2.25 -11.90
C GLU A 61 6.30 3.32 -11.39
N LEU A 62 6.24 3.41 -10.07
CA LEU A 62 5.22 4.17 -9.40
C LEU A 62 5.53 5.60 -9.82
N PHE A 63 4.75 6.14 -10.74
CA PHE A 63 4.95 7.49 -11.29
C PHE A 63 4.77 8.57 -10.21
N ALA A 64 4.59 8.19 -8.94
CA ALA A 64 4.60 9.11 -7.83
C ALA A 64 5.98 9.80 -7.75
N PRO A 65 6.02 11.15 -7.71
CA PRO A 65 7.27 11.91 -7.70
C PRO A 65 8.13 11.65 -6.46
N CYS A 66 7.57 11.08 -5.39
CA CYS A 66 8.30 10.71 -4.18
C CYS A 66 7.65 9.50 -3.50
N ILE A 67 8.22 8.31 -3.71
CA ILE A 67 7.84 7.11 -2.96
C ILE A 67 8.71 7.05 -1.71
N LEU A 68 8.11 7.22 -0.54
CA LEU A 68 8.80 6.93 0.70
C LEU A 68 9.05 5.41 0.79
N GLN A 69 10.28 5.01 1.06
CA GLN A 69 10.64 3.61 1.29
C GLN A 69 11.14 3.42 2.72
N PHE A 70 10.85 2.26 3.28
CA PHE A 70 11.35 1.80 4.58
C PHE A 70 11.76 0.35 4.46
N ASN A 71 13.00 0.01 4.81
CA ASN A 71 13.59 -1.32 4.60
C ASN A 71 13.43 -1.82 3.15
N SER A 72 13.65 -0.94 2.18
CA SER A 72 13.48 -1.22 0.73
C SER A 72 12.05 -1.56 0.31
N LEU A 73 11.05 -1.35 1.17
CA LEU A 73 9.63 -1.52 0.86
C LEU A 73 8.95 -0.16 0.74
N PRO A 74 8.05 0.04 -0.24
CA PRO A 74 7.34 1.29 -0.38
C PRO A 74 6.31 1.47 0.74
N VAL A 75 6.20 2.68 1.27
CA VAL A 75 5.26 3.02 2.34
C VAL A 75 3.90 3.36 1.73
N ASP A 76 2.97 2.40 1.76
CA ASP A 76 1.59 2.57 1.29
C ASP A 76 0.61 2.86 2.43
N MET A 77 0.88 3.93 3.17
CA MET A 77 0.06 4.36 4.29
C MET A 77 0.18 5.87 4.49
N ASN A 78 -0.72 6.44 5.28
CA ASN A 78 -0.62 7.85 5.64
C ASN A 78 0.76 8.16 6.25
N ILE A 79 1.53 9.04 5.63
CA ILE A 79 2.92 9.34 6.02
C ILE A 79 3.03 9.79 7.48
N ARG A 80 2.08 10.63 7.97
CA ARG A 80 2.09 11.08 9.37
C ARG A 80 1.81 9.94 10.35
N LYS A 81 0.94 9.00 9.96
CA LYS A 81 0.68 7.79 10.75
C LYS A 81 1.92 6.88 10.73
N PHE A 82 2.49 6.65 9.56
CA PHE A 82 3.69 5.83 9.40
C PHE A 82 4.85 6.32 10.27
N ILE A 83 5.18 7.62 10.22
CA ILE A 83 6.26 8.20 11.04
C ILE A 83 6.01 7.98 12.54
N ARG A 84 4.76 8.18 12.99
CA ARG A 84 4.36 7.96 14.38
C ARG A 84 4.50 6.49 14.78
N ASP A 85 3.96 5.58 13.97
CA ASP A 85 4.01 4.15 14.25
C ASP A 85 5.46 3.65 14.34
N ILE A 86 6.37 4.15 13.48
CA ILE A 86 7.81 3.86 13.56
C ILE A 86 8.44 4.41 14.85
N PHE A 87 8.11 5.64 15.23
CA PHE A 87 8.61 6.24 16.46
C PHE A 87 8.15 5.46 17.70
N ASP A 88 6.86 5.11 17.74
CA ASP A 88 6.25 4.37 18.85
C ASP A 88 6.88 2.97 18.96
N ALA A 89 7.07 2.27 17.83
CA ALA A 89 7.72 0.96 17.81
C ALA A 89 9.17 1.00 18.32
N LYS A 90 9.95 2.02 17.93
CA LYS A 90 11.33 2.20 18.42
C LYS A 90 11.37 2.54 19.91
N THR A 91 10.46 3.38 20.37
CA THR A 91 10.29 3.71 21.79
C THR A 91 9.95 2.46 22.59
N LEU A 92 9.00 1.66 22.12
CA LEU A 92 8.60 0.41 22.75
C LEU A 92 9.75 -0.60 22.82
N LEU A 93 10.51 -0.76 21.73
CA LEU A 93 11.69 -1.61 21.71
C LEU A 93 12.73 -1.15 22.73
N THR A 94 12.98 0.16 22.81
CA THR A 94 13.91 0.75 23.80
C THR A 94 13.45 0.44 25.22
N LEU A 95 12.16 0.58 25.50
CA LEU A 95 11.57 0.25 26.81
C LEU A 95 11.72 -1.25 27.13
N ALA A 96 11.42 -2.13 26.18
CA ALA A 96 11.51 -3.58 26.36
C ALA A 96 12.94 -4.07 26.65
N LEU A 97 13.95 -3.38 26.13
CA LEU A 97 15.36 -3.72 26.35
C LEU A 97 15.92 -3.25 27.70
N LEU A 98 15.18 -2.46 28.49
CA LEU A 98 15.68 -2.00 29.79
C LEU A 98 15.92 -3.19 30.75
N PRO A 99 16.97 -3.18 31.58
CA PRO A 99 17.34 -4.32 32.44
C PRO A 99 16.20 -4.82 33.34
N ARG A 100 15.34 -3.92 33.82
CA ARG A 100 14.17 -4.24 34.64
C ARG A 100 13.07 -5.05 33.92
N PHE A 101 13.04 -4.98 32.60
CA PHE A 101 12.15 -5.76 31.74
C PHE A 101 12.88 -6.91 31.05
N ASN A 102 14.22 -6.89 31.10
CA ASN A 102 15.11 -7.87 30.49
C ASN A 102 15.88 -8.62 31.58
N SER A 103 15.16 -9.08 32.60
CA SER A 103 15.69 -9.97 33.64
C SER A 103 15.93 -11.34 33.02
N SER A 104 17.07 -11.50 32.35
CA SER A 104 17.67 -12.81 32.17
C SER A 104 18.01 -13.31 33.58
N SER A 105 17.12 -14.08 34.18
CA SER A 105 17.42 -14.81 35.40
C SER A 105 18.52 -15.83 35.05
N SER A 106 19.76 -15.42 35.29
CA SER A 106 20.88 -16.33 35.41
C SER A 106 20.63 -17.17 36.66
N THR A 107 19.86 -18.25 36.54
CA THR A 107 19.81 -19.32 37.52
C THR A 107 20.93 -20.31 37.20
N SER A 108 22.17 -19.85 37.25
CA SER A 108 23.34 -20.69 37.47
C SER A 108 23.93 -20.19 38.78
N ASP A 109 24.30 -21.12 39.65
CA ASP A 109 24.82 -20.91 41.02
C ASP A 109 23.74 -21.10 42.10
N ILE A 110 23.22 -22.32 42.16
CA ILE A 110 22.92 -22.96 43.45
C ILE A 110 23.84 -24.17 43.52
N ASP A 111 24.97 -24.00 44.21
CA ASP A 111 25.86 -25.06 44.69
C ASP A 111 25.17 -25.93 45.77
#